data_AF-A0A522W097-F1
#
_entry.id   AF-A0A522W097-F1
#
_cell.length_a   1.000
_cell.length_b   1.000
_cell.length_c   1.000
_cell.angle_alpha   90.00
_cell.angle_beta   90.00
_cell.angle_gamma   90.00
#
_symmetry.space_group_name_H-M   'P 1'
#
loop_
_entity.id
_entity.type
_entity.pdbx_description
1 polymer ?
#
loop_
_entity_poly.entity_id
_entity_poly.type
_entity_poly.pdbx_seq_one_letter_code
_entity_poly.pdbx_strand_id
1 'polypeptide(L)'
;MSRRIMAADSILQSLTDASEMGMVLIDSAGRVGLWNAWMTRASGIDATWAMGCGLVEIFPDLAGTRILQSVDQALNAGLSAMLSSSLNKKLFPLLREGRTPDHPEPMHQIVVVKPLEIGRA
;
A
#
# COMPACT_ATOMS: atom_id res chain seq x y z
N MET A 1 -22.82 0.58 16.97
CA MET A 1 -21.60 -0.07 16.45
C MET A 1 -21.01 -0.95 17.56
N SER A 2 -20.71 -2.23 17.29
CA SER A 2 -20.41 -3.22 18.33
C SER A 2 -18.94 -3.19 18.78
N ARG A 3 -18.68 -3.24 20.09
CA ARG A 3 -17.35 -3.17 20.74
C ARG A 3 -16.34 -4.20 20.20
N ARG A 4 -16.84 -5.31 19.64
CA ARG A 4 -16.04 -6.40 19.08
C ARG A 4 -15.43 -6.06 17.70
N ILE A 5 -16.08 -5.21 16.91
CA ILE A 5 -15.57 -4.74 15.61
C ILE A 5 -14.39 -3.79 15.82
N MET A 6 -14.57 -2.80 16.71
CA MET A 6 -13.50 -1.85 17.06
C MET A 6 -12.23 -2.54 17.60
N ALA A 7 -12.40 -3.63 18.35
CA ALA A 7 -11.26 -4.41 18.85
C ALA A 7 -10.49 -5.09 17.72
N ALA A 8 -11.18 -5.69 16.74
CA ALA A 8 -10.53 -6.34 15.60
C ALA A 8 -9.78 -5.32 14.72
N ASP A 9 -10.38 -4.16 14.46
CA ASP A 9 -9.76 -3.09 13.69
C ASP A 9 -8.47 -2.59 14.36
N SER A 10 -8.51 -2.38 15.69
CA SER A 10 -7.34 -1.94 16.46
C SER A 10 -6.19 -2.96 16.49
N ILE A 11 -6.53 -4.26 16.50
CA ILE A 11 -5.54 -5.35 16.43
C ILE A 11 -4.91 -5.41 15.05
N LEU A 12 -5.72 -5.35 13.99
CA LEU A 12 -5.23 -5.35 12.61
C LEU A 12 -4.27 -4.18 12.38
N GLN A 13 -4.67 -2.96 12.80
CA GLN A 13 -3.85 -1.77 12.69
C GLN A 13 -2.50 -1.95 13.41
N SER A 14 -2.53 -2.40 14.67
CA SER A 14 -1.32 -2.63 15.47
C SER A 14 -0.39 -3.67 14.83
N LEU A 15 -0.94 -4.75 14.28
CA LEU A 15 -0.18 -5.79 13.59
C LEU A 15 0.47 -5.27 12.31
N THR A 16 -0.28 -4.51 11.50
CA THR A 16 0.27 -3.95 10.26
C THR A 16 1.29 -2.84 10.53
N ASP A 17 1.12 -2.06 11.60
CA ASP A 17 2.04 -0.97 11.96
C ASP A 17 3.37 -1.48 12.52
N ALA A 18 3.36 -2.64 13.18
CA ALA A 18 4.56 -3.32 13.63
C ALA A 18 5.37 -3.97 12.49
N SER A 19 4.85 -3.99 11.26
CA SER A 19 5.50 -4.62 10.11
C SER A 19 6.68 -3.80 9.58
N GLU A 20 7.72 -4.50 9.12
CA GLU A 20 8.89 -3.90 8.43
C GLU A 20 8.67 -3.68 6.93
N MET A 21 7.45 -3.94 6.43
CA MET A 21 7.06 -3.74 5.03
C MET A 21 5.84 -2.83 4.91
N GLY A 22 5.73 -2.15 3.76
CA GLY A 22 4.56 -1.35 3.43
C GLY A 22 3.37 -2.22 3.12
N MET A 23 2.23 -1.93 3.76
CA MET A 23 0.97 -2.61 3.52
C MET A 23 -0.08 -1.57 3.12
N VAL A 24 -0.72 -1.82 1.99
CA VAL A 24 -1.86 -1.04 1.49
C VAL A 24 -2.99 -2.01 1.18
N LEU A 25 -4.16 -1.78 1.77
CA LEU A 25 -5.38 -2.47 1.37
C LEU A 25 -6.14 -1.57 0.40
N ILE A 26 -6.55 -2.12 -0.74
CA ILE A 26 -7.40 -1.44 -1.71
C ILE A 26 -8.75 -2.16 -1.71
N ASP A 27 -9.83 -1.40 -1.53
CA ASP A 27 -11.18 -1.94 -1.57
C ASP A 27 -11.68 -2.16 -3.01
N SER A 28 -12.88 -2.73 -3.15
CA SER A 28 -13.50 -3.00 -4.44
C SER A 28 -13.82 -1.75 -5.26
N ALA A 29 -13.83 -0.56 -4.64
CA ALA A 29 -14.00 0.72 -5.32
C ALA A 29 -12.65 1.36 -5.70
N GLY A 30 -11.54 0.66 -5.51
CA GLY A 30 -10.20 1.15 -5.81
C GLY A 30 -9.70 2.19 -4.78
N ARG A 31 -10.30 2.23 -3.59
CA ARG A 31 -9.95 3.18 -2.53
C ARG A 31 -9.09 2.53 -1.45
N VAL A 32 -8.22 3.32 -0.84
CA VAL A 32 -7.37 2.85 0.26
C VAL A 32 -8.20 2.56 1.50
N GLY A 33 -8.17 1.30 1.94
CA GLY A 33 -8.80 0.78 3.16
C GLY A 33 -7.82 0.52 4.32
N LEU A 34 -6.52 0.51 4.04
CA LEU A 34 -5.46 0.40 5.04
C LEU A 34 -4.19 1.06 4.51
N TRP A 35 -3.53 1.82 5.39
CA TRP A 35 -2.24 2.45 5.14
C TRP A 35 -1.41 2.36 6.41
N ASN A 36 -0.44 1.44 6.46
CA ASN A 36 0.28 1.19 7.71
C ASN A 36 1.37 2.24 8.01
N ALA A 37 1.87 2.23 9.25
CA ALA A 37 2.90 3.16 9.71
C ALA A 37 4.17 3.14 8.86
N TRP A 38 4.54 1.99 8.29
CA TRP A 38 5.66 1.91 7.35
C TRP A 38 5.39 2.74 6.09
N MET A 39 4.19 2.63 5.51
CA MET A 39 3.82 3.42 4.33
C MET A 39 3.84 4.91 4.64
N THR A 40 3.31 5.35 5.79
CA THR A 40 3.39 6.77 6.18
C THR A 40 4.82 7.29 6.24
N ARG A 41 5.75 6.53 6.83
CA ARG A 41 7.16 6.93 6.89
C ARG A 41 7.80 6.97 5.50
N ALA A 42 7.60 5.94 4.69
CA ALA A 42 8.27 5.78 3.40
C ALA A 42 7.71 6.71 2.30
N SER A 43 6.43 7.08 2.38
CA SER A 43 5.80 8.00 1.43
C SER A 43 5.81 9.46 1.88
N GLY A 44 5.93 9.72 3.19
CA GLY A 44 5.69 11.04 3.77
C GLY A 44 4.20 11.43 3.79
N ILE A 45 3.29 10.48 3.57
CA ILE A 45 1.84 10.72 3.47
C ILE A 45 1.15 10.18 4.71
N ASP A 46 0.42 11.06 5.39
CA ASP A 46 -0.35 10.70 6.57
C ASP A 46 -1.46 9.69 6.24
N ALA A 47 -1.61 8.69 7.10
CA ALA A 47 -2.61 7.63 6.90
C ALA A 47 -4.03 8.21 6.83
N THR A 48 -4.38 9.18 7.69
CA THR A 48 -5.73 9.77 7.72
C THR A 48 -6.08 10.50 6.43
N TRP A 49 -5.08 11.03 5.73
CA TRP A 49 -5.27 11.62 4.41
C TRP A 49 -5.35 10.55 3.30
N ALA A 50 -4.53 9.51 3.37
CA ALA A 50 -4.52 8.45 2.36
C ALA A 50 -5.81 7.62 2.35
N MET A 51 -6.45 7.44 3.51
CA MET A 51 -7.67 6.65 3.63
C MET A 51 -8.80 7.16 2.73
N GLY A 52 -9.43 6.25 1.98
CA GLY A 52 -10.52 6.57 1.05
C GLY A 52 -10.07 7.21 -0.28
N CYS A 53 -8.80 7.57 -0.43
CA CYS A 53 -8.25 8.07 -1.69
C CYS A 53 -7.92 6.92 -2.66
N GLY A 54 -7.86 7.24 -3.95
CA GLY A 54 -7.31 6.34 -4.96
C GLY A 54 -5.79 6.47 -5.06
N LEU A 55 -5.08 5.41 -5.46
CA LEU A 55 -3.61 5.44 -5.56
C LEU A 55 -3.07 6.52 -6.53
N VAL A 56 -3.84 6.90 -7.57
CA VAL A 56 -3.46 7.97 -8.50
C VAL A 56 -3.66 9.36 -7.90
N GLU A 57 -4.63 9.52 -7.00
CA GLU A 57 -4.85 10.77 -6.27
C GLU A 57 -3.69 11.02 -5.29
N ILE A 58 -3.19 9.95 -4.68
CA ILE A 58 -2.04 9.95 -3.77
C ILE A 58 -0.72 10.11 -4.55
N PHE A 59 -0.56 9.33 -5.62
CA PHE A 59 0.64 9.29 -6.46
C PHE A 59 0.26 9.40 -7.94
N PRO A 60 0.19 10.62 -8.50
CA PRO A 60 -0.17 10.82 -9.91
C PRO A 60 0.73 10.04 -10.89
N ASP A 61 2.01 9.90 -10.54
CA ASP A 61 3.01 9.18 -11.34
C ASP A 61 2.75 7.67 -11.48
N LEU A 62 1.82 7.11 -10.70
CA LEU A 62 1.40 5.71 -10.86
C LEU A 62 0.47 5.50 -12.05
N ALA A 63 -0.11 6.56 -12.62
CA ALA A 63 -0.96 6.46 -13.80
C ALA A 63 -0.25 5.70 -14.94
N GLY A 64 -0.90 4.66 -15.46
CA GLY A 64 -0.36 3.82 -16.53
C GLY A 64 0.79 2.88 -16.15
N THR A 65 1.22 2.85 -14.88
CA THR A 65 2.29 1.96 -14.42
C THR A 65 1.81 0.52 -14.21
N ARG A 66 2.77 -0.40 -14.07
CA ARG A 66 2.47 -1.81 -13.78
C ARG A 66 1.80 -2.01 -12.42
N ILE A 67 2.00 -1.09 -11.47
CA ILE A 67 1.32 -1.13 -10.16
C ILE A 67 -0.19 -1.08 -10.34
N LEU A 68 -0.72 -0.06 -11.03
CA LEU A 68 -2.17 0.07 -11.24
C LEU A 68 -2.75 -1.08 -12.05
N GLN A 69 -2.03 -1.55 -13.07
CA GLN A 69 -2.46 -2.73 -13.83
C GLN A 69 -2.57 -3.97 -12.94
N SER A 70 -1.60 -4.19 -12.04
CA SER A 70 -1.63 -5.32 -11.12
C SER A 70 -2.73 -5.20 -10.05
N VAL A 71 -3.02 -3.98 -9.58
CA VAL A 71 -4.15 -3.71 -8.68
C VAL A 71 -5.47 -4.00 -9.39
N ASP A 72 -5.65 -3.50 -10.61
CA ASP A 72 -6.84 -3.75 -11.44
C ASP A 72 -7.04 -5.24 -11.71
N GLN A 73 -5.98 -5.96 -12.06
CA GLN A 73 -6.02 -7.42 -12.27
C GLN A 73 -6.36 -8.19 -10.98
N ALA A 74 -5.86 -7.75 -9.83
CA ALA A 74 -6.21 -8.37 -8.55
C ALA A 74 -7.69 -8.14 -8.20
N LEU A 75 -8.20 -6.91 -8.39
CA LEU A 75 -9.59 -6.56 -8.08
C LEU A 75 -10.59 -7.22 -9.04
N ASN A 76 -10.31 -7.21 -10.34
CA ASN A 76 -11.28 -7.60 -11.37
C ASN A 76 -11.12 -9.03 -11.88
N ALA A 77 -9.91 -9.61 -11.77
CA ALA A 77 -9.59 -10.94 -12.29
C ALA A 77 -9.05 -11.90 -11.22
N GLY A 78 -8.90 -11.47 -9.97
CA GLY A 78 -8.36 -12.31 -8.90
C GLY A 78 -6.92 -12.76 -9.13
N LEU A 79 -6.14 -12.02 -9.93
CA LEU A 79 -4.77 -12.40 -10.28
C LEU A 79 -3.76 -11.77 -9.32
N SER A 80 -2.83 -12.58 -8.83
CA SER A 80 -1.68 -12.10 -8.06
C SER A 80 -0.55 -11.64 -8.98
N ALA A 81 0.24 -10.67 -8.52
CA ALA A 81 1.43 -10.21 -9.22
C ALA A 81 2.59 -9.94 -8.25
N MET A 82 3.82 -10.12 -8.74
CA MET A 82 5.03 -9.68 -8.06
C MET A 82 5.83 -8.78 -9.01
N LEU A 83 6.14 -7.57 -8.57
CA LEU A 83 6.85 -6.56 -9.32
C LEU A 83 8.15 -6.21 -8.60
N SER A 84 9.25 -6.07 -9.34
CA SER A 84 10.52 -5.60 -8.80
C SER A 84 11.02 -4.37 -9.55
N SER A 85 11.74 -3.50 -8.86
CA SER A 85 12.33 -2.30 -9.47
C SER A 85 13.37 -2.62 -10.56
N SER A 86 13.95 -3.83 -10.54
CA SER A 86 14.89 -4.28 -11.58
C SER A 86 14.20 -4.58 -12.91
N LEU A 87 12.94 -5.03 -12.88
CA LEU A 87 12.13 -5.34 -14.06
C LEU A 87 11.19 -4.18 -14.44
N ASN A 88 10.77 -3.38 -13.46
CA ASN A 88 9.82 -2.29 -13.62
C ASN A 88 10.46 -0.97 -13.18
N LYS A 89 10.67 -0.05 -14.12
CA LYS A 89 11.38 1.21 -13.85
C LYS A 89 10.64 2.17 -12.92
N LYS A 90 9.34 2.01 -12.72
CA LYS A 90 8.49 2.89 -11.89
C LYS A 90 7.51 2.06 -11.05
N LEU A 91 7.78 1.97 -9.75
CA LEU A 91 6.87 1.44 -8.72
C LEU A 91 6.37 2.63 -7.88
N PHE A 92 6.04 2.42 -6.60
CA PHE A 92 5.68 3.55 -5.73
C PHE A 92 6.85 4.53 -5.60
N PRO A 93 6.60 5.85 -5.58
CA PRO A 93 7.63 6.87 -5.39
C PRO A 93 8.03 6.97 -3.90
N LEU A 94 8.48 5.86 -3.33
CA LEU A 94 8.86 5.77 -1.92
C LEU A 94 10.32 6.14 -1.72
N LEU A 95 10.56 6.77 -0.59
CA LEU A 95 11.87 7.20 -0.14
C LEU A 95 12.31 6.36 1.05
N ARG A 96 13.62 6.13 1.15
CA ARG A 96 14.27 5.58 2.33
C ARG A 96 15.26 6.59 2.88
N GLU A 97 15.60 6.45 4.16
CA GLU A 97 16.74 7.17 4.72
C GLU A 97 18.01 6.84 3.91
N GLY A 98 18.65 7.89 3.40
CA GLY A 98 19.89 7.78 2.64
C GLY A 98 21.11 7.66 3.55
N ARG A 99 22.29 7.56 2.95
CA ARG A 99 23.56 7.48 3.70
C ARG A 99 23.92 8.79 4.41
N THR A 100 23.38 9.90 3.92
CA THR A 100 23.58 11.23 4.48
C THR A 100 22.30 11.66 5.22
N PRO A 101 22.41 12.18 6.45
CA PRO A 101 21.27 12.75 7.16
C PRO A 101 20.53 13.78 6.28
N ASP A 102 19.20 13.80 6.39
CA ASP A 102 18.31 14.71 5.64
C ASP A 102 18.35 14.59 4.11
N HIS A 103 18.97 13.53 3.55
CA HIS A 103 19.00 13.26 2.11
C HIS A 103 18.39 11.89 1.82
N PRO A 104 17.06 11.79 1.73
CA PRO A 104 16.40 10.53 1.39
C PRO A 104 16.69 10.11 -0.04
N GLU A 105 16.76 8.79 -0.26
CA GLU A 105 17.01 8.18 -1.57
C GLU A 105 15.78 7.42 -2.08
N PRO A 106 15.57 7.32 -3.41
CA PRO A 106 14.57 6.43 -3.97
C PRO A 106 14.75 4.98 -3.50
N MET A 107 13.64 4.35 -3.11
CA MET A 107 13.66 3.00 -2.58
C MET A 107 13.58 1.95 -3.70
N HIS A 108 14.51 0.99 -3.70
CA HIS A 108 14.35 -0.26 -4.44
C HIS A 108 13.29 -1.13 -3.80
N GLN A 109 12.33 -1.60 -4.59
CA GLN A 109 11.12 -2.22 -4.09
C GLN A 109 10.84 -3.56 -4.76
N ILE A 110 10.28 -4.47 -3.98
CA ILE A 110 9.52 -5.61 -4.46
C ILE A 110 8.09 -5.41 -3.96
N VAL A 111 7.14 -5.30 -4.88
CA VAL A 111 5.72 -5.13 -4.57
C VAL A 111 5.00 -6.41 -4.93
N VAL A 112 4.28 -6.96 -3.96
CA VAL A 112 3.43 -8.13 -4.15
C VAL A 112 1.98 -7.68 -4.03
N VAL A 113 1.21 -7.86 -5.10
CA VAL A 113 -0.23 -7.58 -5.13
C VAL A 113 -0.95 -8.92 -5.05
N LYS A 114 -1.79 -9.09 -4.04
CA LYS A 114 -2.62 -10.28 -3.86
C LYS A 114 -4.09 -9.89 -3.77
N PRO A 115 -4.99 -10.61 -4.47
CA PRO A 115 -6.41 -10.51 -4.17
C PRO A 115 -6.65 -11.01 -2.74
N LEU A 116 -7.58 -10.37 -2.05
CA LEU A 116 -7.97 -10.74 -0.69
C LEU A 116 -9.47 -10.97 -0.66
N GLU A 117 -9.85 -12.20 -0.33
CA GLU A 117 -11.22 -12.54 0.02
C GLU A 117 -11.35 -12.41 1.53
N ILE A 118 -12.32 -11.63 2.02
CA ILE A 118 -12.64 -11.63 3.44
C ILE A 118 -13.29 -12.99 3.74
N GLY A 119 -12.53 -13.87 4.39
CA GLY A 119 -13.04 -15.15 4.86
C GLY A 119 -14.27 -14.91 5.73
N ARG A 120 -15.41 -15.51 5.34
CA ARG A 120 -16.59 -15.52 6.21
C ARG A 120 -16.26 -16.43 7.39
N ALA A 121 -16.09 -15.84 8.56
CA ALA A 121 -16.04 -16.57 9.83
C ALA A 121 -17.41 -17.19 10.16
#